data_AF-A0A0R0HVZ1-F1
#
_entry.id   AF-A0A0R0HVZ1-F1
#
_cell.length_a   1.000
_cell.length_b   1.000
_cell.length_c   1.000
_cell.angle_alpha   90.00
_cell.angle_beta   90.00
_cell.angle_gamma   90.00
#
_symmetry.space_group_name_H-M   'P 1'
#
loop_
_entity.id
_entity.type
_entity.pdbx_description
1 polymer ?
#
loop_
_entity_poly.entity_id
_entity_poly.type
_entity_poly.pdbx_seq_one_letter_code
_entity_poly.pdbx_strand_id
1 'polypeptide(L)'
;MEPIVYPNINNSILFACLVSILSNFQNQNKPHKFMATPNNRLSLAMERTGQWVFSQDIPTDVIVEVGETTFSLHKFMLVAKSNYIRKLILESDESELTRIDLSDIPGGPSIFEKTAKFCYGVNFEITVHNVAVLRCAAEFLQMTDQYCENNLAGRTEEFLTQVAFFTLTGAVTVLKSCRHLLPYADDINVVKRCVEAVSAKACSEANFPSRSPPNWWTEELALLDIDFFARVIDAMKQRSAKALTVAAALITYTERALRDLVRDHTGNGIRSSDPGDSDSRSKQR
;
A
#
# COMPACT_ATOMS: atom_id res chain seq x y z
N MET A 1 -2.19 -19.92 -38.83
CA MET A 1 -2.81 -18.92 -37.95
C MET A 1 -1.68 -18.09 -37.39
N GLU A 2 -1.36 -16.96 -38.02
CA GLU A 2 -0.35 -16.03 -37.53
C GLU A 2 -0.93 -15.16 -36.40
N PRO A 3 -0.19 -14.92 -35.31
CA PRO A 3 -0.66 -14.08 -34.22
C PRO A 3 -0.56 -12.59 -34.62
N ILE A 4 -1.65 -11.86 -34.43
CA ILE A 4 -1.68 -10.40 -34.58
C ILE A 4 -0.88 -9.80 -33.42
N VAL A 5 0.32 -9.31 -33.71
CA VAL A 5 1.14 -8.51 -32.79
C VAL A 5 0.67 -7.05 -32.88
N TYR A 6 -0.10 -6.59 -31.89
CA TYR A 6 -0.39 -5.16 -31.76
C TYR A 6 0.82 -4.44 -31.14
N PRO A 7 1.37 -3.40 -31.78
CA PRO A 7 2.52 -2.67 -31.24
C PRO A 7 2.10 -1.86 -30.01
N ASN A 8 3.08 -1.62 -29.14
CA ASN A 8 2.99 -0.97 -27.84
C ASN A 8 2.47 0.49 -27.94
N ILE A 9 1.13 0.65 -27.94
CA ILE A 9 0.41 1.93 -28.10
C ILE A 9 0.50 2.84 -26.85
N ASN A 10 0.96 2.32 -25.72
CA ASN A 10 0.89 3.03 -24.44
C ASN A 10 1.79 4.27 -24.35
N ASN A 11 2.94 4.30 -25.02
CA ASN A 11 3.84 5.47 -24.99
C ASN A 11 3.41 6.60 -25.94
N SER A 12 2.79 6.27 -27.09
CA SER A 12 2.45 7.26 -28.11
C SER A 12 1.25 8.13 -27.72
N ILE A 13 0.27 7.55 -27.03
CA ILE A 13 -0.91 8.29 -26.55
C ILE A 13 -0.52 9.20 -25.39
N LEU A 14 0.31 8.72 -24.44
CA LEU A 14 0.85 9.54 -23.37
C LEU A 14 1.67 10.71 -23.94
N PHE A 15 2.51 10.46 -24.96
CA PHE A 15 3.28 11.52 -25.62
C PHE A 15 2.38 12.53 -26.36
N ALA A 16 1.37 12.08 -27.09
CA ALA A 16 0.44 12.98 -27.79
C ALA A 16 -0.44 13.80 -26.83
N CYS A 17 -0.86 13.20 -25.71
CA CYS A 17 -1.54 13.91 -24.63
C CYS A 17 -0.60 14.92 -23.96
N LEU A 18 0.65 14.55 -23.68
CA LEU A 18 1.70 15.45 -23.16
C LEU A 18 1.89 16.67 -24.08
N VAL A 19 2.04 16.46 -25.39
CA VAL A 19 2.24 17.55 -26.37
C VAL A 19 1.01 18.48 -26.45
N SER A 20 -0.20 17.92 -26.42
CA SER A 20 -1.45 18.71 -26.48
C SER A 20 -1.72 19.50 -25.20
N ILE A 21 -1.31 18.96 -24.05
CA ILE A 21 -1.49 19.61 -22.74
C ILE A 21 -0.40 20.67 -22.50
N LEU A 22 0.85 20.42 -22.92
CA LEU A 22 1.93 21.42 -22.86
C LEU A 22 1.61 22.68 -23.69
N SER A 23 0.92 22.52 -24.83
CA SER A 23 0.45 23.64 -25.65
C SER A 23 -0.60 24.51 -24.93
N ASN A 24 -1.42 23.94 -24.03
CA ASN A 24 -2.43 24.67 -23.25
C ASN A 24 -1.89 25.24 -21.92
N PHE A 25 -0.84 24.66 -21.34
CA PHE A 25 -0.32 25.04 -20.01
C PHE A 25 0.47 26.36 -19.99
N GLN A 26 0.85 26.90 -21.16
CA GLN A 26 1.47 28.23 -21.27
C GLN A 26 0.53 29.40 -20.90
N ASN A 27 -0.77 29.15 -20.65
CA ASN A 27 -1.76 30.22 -20.50
C ASN A 27 -2.35 30.44 -19.09
N GLN A 28 -1.98 29.68 -18.05
CA GLN A 28 -2.53 29.90 -16.71
C GLN A 28 -1.59 29.38 -15.60
N ASN A 29 -0.83 30.25 -14.92
CA ASN A 29 -0.24 29.91 -13.62
C ASN A 29 -0.04 31.16 -12.73
N LYS A 30 -0.73 31.18 -11.59
CA LYS A 30 -0.41 32.04 -10.43
C LYS A 30 -0.47 31.14 -9.19
N PRO A 31 0.60 31.00 -8.39
CA PRO A 31 0.62 30.05 -7.28
C PRO A 31 -0.02 30.63 -6.01
N HIS A 32 -0.94 29.90 -5.39
CA HIS A 32 -1.33 30.10 -3.99
C HIS A 32 -0.59 29.10 -3.11
N LYS A 33 0.11 29.62 -2.08
CA LYS A 33 0.74 28.86 -1.01
C LYS A 33 -0.34 28.45 0.02
N PHE A 34 -0.35 27.17 0.42
CA PHE A 34 -0.90 26.77 1.71
C PHE A 34 -0.04 25.65 2.31
N MET A 35 0.56 25.93 3.46
CA MET A 35 1.19 24.94 4.34
C MET A 35 0.11 24.43 5.29
N ALA A 36 0.00 23.11 5.43
CA ALA A 36 -0.65 22.49 6.58
C ALA A 36 0.04 21.16 6.89
N THR A 37 0.77 21.16 8.00
CA THR A 37 1.32 19.97 8.66
C THR A 37 0.32 19.53 9.72
N PRO A 38 -0.14 18.27 9.75
CA PRO A 38 -0.76 17.74 10.95
C PRO A 38 0.22 16.82 11.67
N ASN A 39 0.44 17.15 12.93
CA ASN A 39 1.29 16.48 13.89
C ASN A 39 0.95 15.00 14.05
N ASN A 40 2.01 14.19 14.03
CA ASN A 40 2.02 12.83 14.52
C ASN A 40 1.95 12.88 16.07
N ARG A 41 0.74 12.81 16.64
CA ARG A 41 0.53 12.57 18.07
C ARG A 41 -0.11 11.21 18.25
N LEU A 42 0.72 10.17 18.15
CA LEU A 42 0.43 8.90 18.81
C LEU A 42 0.26 9.17 20.30
N SER A 43 -0.93 8.86 20.80
CA SER A 43 -1.26 8.96 22.22
C SER A 43 -0.34 8.04 23.02
N LEU A 44 0.40 8.61 23.98
CA LEU A 44 1.15 7.91 25.04
C LEU A 44 0.30 6.88 25.82
N ALA A 45 -1.03 6.86 25.65
CA ALA A 45 -1.90 5.83 26.21
C ALA A 45 -1.92 4.51 25.41
N MET A 46 -1.54 4.53 24.11
CA MET A 46 -1.42 3.32 23.28
C MET A 46 -0.05 2.64 23.42
N GLU A 47 1.01 3.38 23.77
CA GLU A 47 2.32 2.80 24.08
C GLU A 47 2.30 1.98 25.37
N ARG A 48 1.45 2.37 26.35
CA ARG A 48 1.35 1.64 27.61
C ARG A 48 0.61 0.31 27.50
N THR A 49 -0.21 0.08 26.48
CA THR A 49 -0.94 -1.19 26.33
C THR A 49 -0.15 -2.28 25.60
N GLY A 50 0.92 -1.93 24.88
CA GLY A 50 1.80 -2.92 24.23
C GLY A 50 2.67 -3.71 25.21
N GLN A 51 2.93 -3.16 26.39
CA GLN A 51 3.84 -3.74 27.38
C GLN A 51 3.18 -4.81 28.28
N TRP A 52 1.86 -5.00 28.20
CA TRP A 52 1.07 -5.91 29.06
C TRP A 52 0.59 -7.20 28.39
N VAL A 53 0.95 -7.45 27.14
CA VAL A 53 0.12 -8.35 26.29
C VAL A 53 0.47 -9.84 26.40
N PHE A 54 1.62 -10.20 26.95
CA PHE A 54 2.01 -11.60 27.11
C PHE A 54 2.21 -11.85 28.61
N SER A 55 1.47 -12.81 29.18
CA SER A 55 1.48 -13.10 30.62
C SER A 55 2.91 -13.15 31.16
N GLN A 56 3.31 -12.16 31.95
CA GLN A 56 4.66 -12.12 32.52
C GLN A 56 4.90 -13.27 33.52
N ASP A 57 3.82 -13.92 33.96
CA ASP A 57 3.86 -15.02 34.93
C ASP A 57 4.14 -16.39 34.29
N ILE A 58 4.12 -16.51 32.96
CA ILE A 58 4.40 -17.77 32.23
C ILE A 58 5.67 -17.59 31.40
N PRO A 59 6.67 -18.49 31.53
CA PRO A 59 7.86 -18.44 30.69
C PRO A 59 7.52 -18.64 29.21
N THR A 60 8.09 -17.79 28.35
CA THR A 60 8.00 -17.93 26.89
C THR A 60 8.82 -19.12 26.40
N ASP A 61 8.26 -19.92 25.50
CA ASP A 61 8.85 -21.17 24.98
C ASP A 61 9.21 -21.09 23.49
N VAL A 62 9.02 -19.93 22.85
CA VAL A 62 9.45 -19.63 21.48
C VAL A 62 9.94 -18.19 21.35
N ILE A 63 11.02 -18.01 20.59
CA ILE A 63 11.50 -16.70 20.12
C ILE A 63 11.23 -16.62 18.62
N VAL A 64 10.55 -15.56 18.20
CA VAL A 64 10.34 -15.25 16.78
C VAL A 64 11.18 -14.03 16.41
N GLU A 65 12.02 -14.17 15.39
CA GLU A 65 12.89 -13.13 14.86
C GLU A 65 12.25 -12.59 13.56
N VAL A 66 12.10 -11.27 13.45
CA VAL A 66 11.56 -10.58 12.27
C VAL A 66 12.48 -9.41 11.94
N GLY A 67 13.46 -9.66 11.05
CA GLY A 67 14.58 -8.75 10.83
C GLY A 67 15.36 -8.54 12.13
N GLU A 68 15.50 -7.29 12.56
CA GLU A 68 16.24 -6.94 13.79
C GLU A 68 15.39 -7.02 15.07
N THR A 69 14.09 -7.32 14.96
CA THR A 69 13.17 -7.36 16.11
C THR A 69 12.93 -8.79 16.56
N THR A 70 13.01 -9.02 17.88
CA THR A 70 12.76 -10.33 18.49
C THR A 70 11.50 -10.30 19.35
N PHE A 71 10.68 -11.33 19.26
CA PHE A 71 9.45 -11.50 20.02
C PHE A 71 9.53 -12.79 20.85
N SER A 72 9.56 -12.67 22.18
CA SER A 72 9.43 -13.81 23.10
C SER A 72 7.95 -14.11 23.33
N LEU A 73 7.50 -15.28 22.90
CA LEU A 73 6.08 -15.64 22.78
C LEU A 73 5.83 -17.07 23.30
N HIS A 74 4.58 -17.52 23.20
CA HIS A 74 4.13 -18.84 23.63
C HIS A 74 3.69 -19.67 22.41
N LYS A 75 4.30 -20.84 22.20
CA LYS A 75 4.03 -21.80 21.12
C LYS A 75 2.53 -22.06 21.02
N PHE A 76 1.90 -22.39 22.15
CA PHE A 76 0.48 -22.71 22.24
C PHE A 76 -0.43 -21.64 21.61
N MET A 77 -0.13 -20.36 21.84
CA MET A 77 -0.93 -19.24 21.31
C MET A 77 -0.75 -19.11 19.80
N LEU A 78 0.46 -19.30 19.28
CA LEU A 78 0.76 -19.17 17.86
C LEU A 78 0.25 -20.36 17.05
N VAL A 79 0.54 -21.59 17.49
CA VAL A 79 0.14 -22.80 16.75
C VAL A 79 -1.37 -22.99 16.70
N ALA A 80 -2.13 -22.44 17.65
CA ALA A 80 -3.59 -22.45 17.60
C ALA A 80 -4.17 -21.71 16.39
N LYS A 81 -3.43 -20.73 15.82
CA LYS A 81 -3.92 -19.88 14.73
C LYS A 81 -3.09 -19.93 13.45
N SER A 82 -1.79 -20.27 13.53
CA SER A 82 -0.89 -20.34 12.38
C SER A 82 -0.43 -21.78 12.09
N ASN A 83 -0.85 -22.30 10.93
CA ASN A 83 -0.38 -23.60 10.45
C ASN A 83 1.10 -23.57 10.05
N TYR A 84 1.59 -22.43 9.54
CA TYR A 84 2.98 -22.26 9.16
C TYR A 84 3.91 -22.36 10.37
N ILE A 85 3.63 -21.60 11.43
CA ILE A 85 4.39 -21.66 12.68
C ILE A 85 4.30 -23.05 13.32
N ARG A 86 3.13 -23.70 13.25
CA ARG A 86 2.99 -25.09 13.71
C ARG A 86 3.96 -26.04 13.00
N LYS A 87 4.07 -25.95 11.67
CA LYS A 87 5.00 -26.78 10.88
C LYS A 87 6.45 -26.52 11.28
N LEU A 88 6.84 -25.24 11.37
CA LEU A 88 8.20 -24.87 11.78
C LEU A 88 8.58 -25.40 13.16
N ILE A 89 7.65 -25.40 14.12
CA ILE A 89 7.88 -25.96 15.46
C ILE A 89 8.01 -27.49 15.41
N LEU A 90 7.19 -28.17 14.61
CA LEU A 90 7.26 -29.63 14.46
C LEU A 90 8.52 -30.10 13.73
N GLU A 91 9.07 -29.27 12.86
CA GLU A 91 10.32 -29.53 12.11
C GLU A 91 11.58 -29.15 12.90
N SER A 92 11.45 -28.34 13.97
CA SER A 92 12.57 -27.99 14.84
C SER A 92 12.93 -29.14 15.78
N ASP A 93 14.22 -29.43 15.93
CA ASP A 93 14.69 -30.33 16.99
C ASP A 93 14.23 -29.80 18.34
N GLU A 94 13.62 -30.67 19.17
CA GLU A 94 12.96 -30.37 20.45
C GLU A 94 13.90 -29.73 21.49
N SER A 95 14.27 -28.47 21.25
CA SER A 95 14.93 -27.60 22.22
C SER A 95 13.86 -26.90 23.06
N GLU A 96 14.18 -26.67 24.34
CA GLU A 96 13.28 -26.00 25.28
C GLU A 96 12.79 -24.64 24.75
N LEU A 97 13.64 -23.95 23.97
CA LEU A 97 13.35 -22.63 23.40
C LEU A 97 13.55 -22.64 21.87
N THR A 98 12.45 -22.87 21.15
CA THR A 98 12.44 -22.86 19.67
C THR A 98 12.69 -21.44 19.16
N ARG A 99 13.58 -21.29 18.18
CA ARG A 99 13.81 -20.04 17.46
C ARG A 99 13.25 -20.13 16.05
N ILE A 100 12.46 -19.14 15.66
CA ILE A 100 11.80 -19.08 14.35
C ILE A 100 12.16 -17.78 13.67
N ASP A 101 12.70 -17.85 12.45
CA ASP A 101 12.93 -16.69 11.60
C ASP A 101 11.72 -16.46 10.68
N LEU A 102 11.13 -15.26 10.76
CA LEU A 102 10.05 -14.79 9.92
C LEU A 102 10.41 -13.45 9.25
N SER A 103 11.70 -13.23 8.95
CA SER A 103 12.18 -11.99 8.32
C SER A 103 11.52 -11.70 6.96
N ASP A 104 11.01 -12.72 6.27
CA ASP A 104 10.29 -12.60 4.99
C ASP A 104 8.79 -12.26 5.13
N ILE A 105 8.27 -12.06 6.35
CA ILE A 105 6.85 -11.77 6.53
C ILE A 105 6.46 -10.43 5.88
N PRO A 106 5.37 -10.39 5.08
CA PRO A 106 4.87 -9.15 4.51
C PRO A 106 4.58 -8.07 5.58
N GLY A 107 5.21 -6.90 5.45
CA GLY A 107 5.06 -5.78 6.37
C GLY A 107 5.96 -5.80 7.61
N GLY A 108 6.79 -6.83 7.76
CA GLY A 108 7.83 -6.90 8.79
C GLY A 108 7.29 -6.89 10.23
N PRO A 109 8.09 -6.42 11.20
CA PRO A 109 7.82 -6.62 12.63
C PRO A 109 6.52 -5.95 13.09
N SER A 110 6.19 -4.78 12.54
CA SER A 110 4.96 -4.06 12.91
C SER A 110 3.67 -4.80 12.56
N ILE A 111 3.69 -5.57 11.48
CA ILE A 111 2.55 -6.40 11.05
C ILE A 111 2.56 -7.73 11.80
N PHE A 112 3.73 -8.32 12.03
CA PHE A 112 3.84 -9.50 12.88
C PHE A 112 3.31 -9.25 14.30
N GLU A 113 3.57 -8.07 14.89
CA GLU A 113 3.01 -7.71 16.21
C GLU A 113 1.47 -7.77 16.20
N LYS A 114 0.82 -7.30 15.12
CA LYS A 114 -0.64 -7.37 14.97
C LYS A 114 -1.12 -8.81 14.77
N THR A 115 -0.40 -9.63 13.99
CA THR A 115 -0.74 -11.06 13.84
C THR A 115 -0.56 -11.81 15.15
N ALA A 116 0.46 -11.49 15.95
CA ALA A 116 0.65 -12.03 17.29
C ALA A 116 -0.48 -11.59 18.23
N LYS A 117 -0.86 -10.30 18.25
CA LYS A 117 -2.03 -9.83 19.02
C LYS A 117 -3.30 -10.62 18.67
N PHE A 118 -3.53 -10.88 17.38
CA PHE A 118 -4.63 -11.74 16.92
C PHE A 118 -4.56 -13.15 17.55
N CYS A 119 -3.39 -13.80 17.54
CA CYS A 119 -3.20 -15.12 18.15
C CYS A 119 -3.51 -15.14 19.65
N TYR A 120 -3.22 -14.04 20.35
CA TYR A 120 -3.49 -13.89 21.78
C TYR A 120 -4.92 -13.43 22.11
N GLY A 121 -5.78 -13.23 21.09
CA GLY A 121 -7.12 -12.68 21.29
C GLY A 121 -7.10 -11.21 21.75
N VAL A 122 -5.99 -10.51 21.54
CA VAL A 122 -5.80 -9.11 21.93
C VAL A 122 -6.28 -8.23 20.79
N ASN A 123 -7.06 -7.22 21.14
CA ASN A 123 -7.64 -6.30 20.17
C ASN A 123 -6.55 -5.51 19.42
N PHE A 124 -6.74 -5.41 18.12
CA PHE A 124 -6.01 -4.51 17.23
C PHE A 124 -6.95 -4.08 16.11
N GLU A 125 -6.62 -2.97 15.45
CA GLU A 125 -7.48 -2.41 14.40
C GLU A 125 -7.05 -2.87 13.00
N ILE A 126 -8.02 -3.39 12.25
CA ILE A 126 -7.95 -3.56 10.80
C ILE A 126 -8.49 -2.27 10.17
N THR A 127 -7.73 -1.69 9.24
CA THR A 127 -8.04 -0.42 8.57
C THR A 127 -7.76 -0.53 7.08
N VAL A 128 -8.27 0.40 6.28
CA VAL A 128 -7.96 0.47 4.83
C VAL A 128 -6.46 0.65 4.53
N HIS A 129 -5.67 1.10 5.51
CA HIS A 129 -4.23 1.31 5.35
C HIS A 129 -3.39 0.07 5.66
N ASN A 130 -3.93 -0.90 6.39
CA ASN A 130 -3.17 -2.09 6.82
C ASN A 130 -3.80 -3.42 6.37
N VAL A 131 -5.04 -3.43 5.85
CA VAL A 131 -5.74 -4.67 5.52
C VAL A 131 -5.04 -5.48 4.42
N ALA A 132 -4.46 -4.82 3.41
CA ALA A 132 -3.72 -5.54 2.36
C ALA A 132 -2.51 -6.30 2.92
N VAL A 133 -1.71 -5.63 3.76
CA VAL A 133 -0.52 -6.24 4.35
C VAL A 133 -0.86 -7.29 5.41
N LEU A 134 -1.93 -7.08 6.18
CA LEU A 134 -2.47 -8.10 7.09
C LEU A 134 -2.98 -9.33 6.33
N ARG A 135 -3.67 -9.14 5.19
CA ARG A 135 -4.13 -10.24 4.33
C ARG A 135 -2.95 -11.03 3.76
N CYS A 136 -1.87 -10.34 3.36
CA CYS A 136 -0.64 -10.97 2.89
C CYS A 136 0.06 -11.75 4.01
N ALA A 137 0.23 -11.15 5.19
CA ALA A 137 0.83 -11.80 6.35
C ALA A 137 0.00 -13.02 6.81
N ALA A 138 -1.33 -12.94 6.77
CA ALA A 138 -2.20 -14.05 7.11
C ALA A 138 -2.05 -15.22 6.13
N GLU A 139 -1.89 -14.96 4.82
CA GLU A 139 -1.60 -16.01 3.84
C GLU A 139 -0.23 -16.65 4.11
N PHE A 140 0.79 -15.82 4.30
CA PHE A 140 2.17 -16.25 4.56
C PHE A 140 2.25 -17.19 5.77
N LEU A 141 1.59 -16.79 6.87
CA LEU A 141 1.52 -17.57 8.10
C LEU A 141 0.50 -18.72 8.07
N GLN A 142 -0.17 -18.94 6.92
CA GLN A 142 -1.23 -19.94 6.75
C GLN A 142 -2.31 -19.82 7.85
N MET A 143 -2.66 -18.59 8.21
CA MET A 143 -3.73 -18.24 9.15
C MET A 143 -5.06 -18.14 8.41
N THR A 144 -5.45 -19.23 7.76
CA THR A 144 -6.65 -19.33 6.91
C THR A 144 -7.84 -19.93 7.68
N ASP A 145 -9.05 -19.71 7.16
CA ASP A 145 -10.27 -20.30 7.73
C ASP A 145 -10.32 -21.82 7.58
N GLN A 146 -9.54 -22.39 6.66
CA GLN A 146 -9.36 -23.84 6.54
C GLN A 146 -8.60 -24.42 7.75
N TYR A 147 -7.75 -23.61 8.38
CA TYR A 147 -6.96 -24.03 9.54
C TYR A 147 -7.70 -23.79 10.86
N CYS A 148 -8.34 -22.63 11.02
CA CYS A 148 -9.10 -22.27 12.20
C CYS A 148 -10.26 -21.37 11.78
N GLU A 149 -11.48 -21.63 12.24
CA GLU A 149 -12.64 -20.81 11.86
C GLU A 149 -12.45 -19.33 12.27
N ASN A 150 -12.90 -18.40 11.43
CA ASN A 150 -12.80 -16.95 11.64
C ASN A 150 -11.35 -16.49 11.89
N ASN A 151 -10.40 -17.04 11.12
CA ASN A 151 -8.98 -16.70 11.23
C ASN A 151 -8.67 -15.33 10.63
N LEU A 152 -7.41 -14.92 10.74
CA LEU A 152 -6.99 -13.60 10.27
C LEU A 152 -7.23 -13.41 8.76
N ALA A 153 -6.99 -14.42 7.93
CA ALA A 153 -7.27 -14.31 6.49
C ALA A 153 -8.75 -14.03 6.23
N GLY A 154 -9.66 -14.78 6.87
CA GLY A 154 -11.11 -14.56 6.78
C GLY A 154 -11.54 -13.16 7.23
N ARG A 155 -11.01 -12.69 8.36
CA ARG A 155 -11.32 -11.34 8.86
C ARG A 155 -10.84 -10.22 7.95
N THR A 156 -9.64 -10.36 7.39
CA THR A 156 -9.13 -9.38 6.42
C THR A 156 -9.90 -9.41 5.10
N GLU A 157 -10.32 -10.60 4.67
CA GLU A 157 -11.14 -10.84 3.49
C GLU A 157 -12.55 -10.21 3.61
N GLU A 158 -13.18 -10.38 4.77
CA GLU A 158 -14.44 -9.76 5.12
C GLU A 158 -14.31 -8.23 5.14
N PHE A 159 -13.27 -7.70 5.78
CA PHE A 159 -13.01 -6.25 5.82
C PHE A 159 -12.81 -5.67 4.41
N LEU A 160 -12.05 -6.36 3.54
CA LEU A 160 -11.87 -5.93 2.15
C LEU A 160 -13.21 -5.82 1.44
N THR A 161 -14.07 -6.84 1.56
CA THR A 161 -15.34 -6.91 0.83
C THR A 161 -16.39 -5.96 1.38
N GLN A 162 -16.57 -5.92 2.71
CA GLN A 162 -17.67 -5.20 3.35
C GLN A 162 -17.33 -3.74 3.67
N VAL A 163 -16.06 -3.42 3.89
CA VAL A 163 -15.62 -2.08 4.33
C VAL A 163 -14.80 -1.40 3.25
N ALA A 164 -13.67 -1.98 2.85
CA ALA A 164 -12.71 -1.29 1.98
C ALA A 164 -13.28 -1.06 0.57
N PHE A 165 -13.88 -2.09 -0.04
CA PHE A 165 -14.44 -2.03 -1.39
C PHE A 165 -15.82 -1.40 -1.46
N PHE A 166 -16.40 -1.01 -0.32
CA PHE A 166 -17.67 -0.30 -0.30
C PHE A 166 -17.56 1.09 -0.95
N THR A 167 -16.42 1.77 -0.75
CA THR A 167 -16.14 3.12 -1.27
C THR A 167 -14.99 3.12 -2.28
N LEU A 168 -15.03 4.04 -3.25
CA LEU A 168 -13.93 4.22 -4.21
C LEU A 168 -12.63 4.59 -3.50
N THR A 169 -12.67 5.58 -2.60
CA THR A 169 -11.51 6.03 -1.81
C THR A 169 -10.90 4.88 -0.98
N GLY A 170 -11.73 4.03 -0.37
CA GLY A 170 -11.27 2.85 0.37
C GLY A 170 -10.55 1.86 -0.55
N ALA A 171 -11.15 1.50 -1.68
CA ALA A 171 -10.55 0.58 -2.65
C ALA A 171 -9.24 1.13 -3.25
N VAL A 172 -9.19 2.42 -3.59
CA VAL A 172 -7.96 3.11 -4.06
C VAL A 172 -6.89 3.10 -2.98
N THR A 173 -7.24 3.36 -1.72
CA THR A 173 -6.29 3.35 -0.60
C THR A 173 -5.64 1.97 -0.41
N VAL A 174 -6.46 0.90 -0.46
CA VAL A 174 -5.94 -0.48 -0.39
C VAL A 174 -5.04 -0.78 -1.59
N LEU A 175 -5.47 -0.44 -2.82
CA LEU A 175 -4.67 -0.67 -4.02
C LEU A 175 -3.31 0.01 -3.94
N LYS A 176 -3.25 1.27 -3.49
CA LYS A 176 -1.99 2.01 -3.28
C LYS A 176 -1.07 1.29 -2.28
N SER A 177 -1.63 0.76 -1.21
CA SER A 177 -0.84 0.05 -0.19
C SER A 177 -0.20 -1.24 -0.72
N CYS A 178 -0.76 -1.84 -1.78
CA CYS A 178 -0.20 -3.03 -2.41
C CYS A 178 1.14 -2.79 -3.11
N ARG A 179 1.52 -1.53 -3.42
CA ARG A 179 2.78 -1.22 -4.14
C ARG A 179 4.01 -1.80 -3.45
N HIS A 180 4.02 -1.80 -2.12
CA HIS A 180 5.12 -2.32 -1.29
C HIS A 180 5.01 -3.82 -1.00
N LEU A 181 3.98 -4.48 -1.52
CA LEU A 181 3.66 -5.89 -1.30
C LEU A 181 3.78 -6.71 -2.59
N LEU A 182 4.15 -6.09 -3.71
CA LEU A 182 4.37 -6.79 -4.98
C LEU A 182 5.69 -7.59 -4.93
N PRO A 183 5.76 -8.79 -5.55
CA PRO A 183 4.68 -9.43 -6.32
C PRO A 183 3.66 -10.20 -5.47
N TYR A 184 3.94 -10.44 -4.18
CA TYR A 184 3.17 -11.31 -3.30
C TYR A 184 1.66 -10.99 -3.26
N ALA A 185 1.29 -9.71 -3.15
CA ALA A 185 -0.12 -9.29 -3.16
C ALA A 185 -0.85 -9.55 -4.49
N ASP A 186 -0.12 -9.64 -5.60
CA ASP A 186 -0.67 -10.02 -6.92
C ASP A 186 -0.90 -11.54 -6.95
N ASP A 187 0.07 -12.33 -6.47
CA ASP A 187 0.01 -13.80 -6.42
C ASP A 187 -1.20 -14.31 -5.64
N ILE A 188 -1.57 -13.62 -4.56
CA ILE A 188 -2.74 -13.94 -3.73
C ILE A 188 -4.02 -13.19 -4.15
N ASN A 189 -4.03 -12.59 -5.34
CA ASN A 189 -5.16 -11.87 -5.97
C ASN A 189 -5.68 -10.63 -5.22
N VAL A 190 -4.96 -10.07 -4.24
CA VAL A 190 -5.39 -8.83 -3.56
C VAL A 190 -5.43 -7.67 -4.54
N VAL A 191 -4.40 -7.52 -5.37
CA VAL A 191 -4.30 -6.46 -6.39
C VAL A 191 -5.44 -6.56 -7.41
N LYS A 192 -5.67 -7.76 -7.97
CA LYS A 192 -6.75 -8.02 -8.93
C LYS A 192 -8.11 -7.58 -8.38
N ARG A 193 -8.43 -7.97 -7.15
CA ARG A 193 -9.69 -7.62 -6.50
C ARG A 193 -9.83 -6.12 -6.25
N CYS A 194 -8.74 -5.46 -5.85
CA CYS A 194 -8.72 -4.01 -5.72
C CYS A 194 -8.98 -3.32 -7.07
N VAL A 195 -8.32 -3.75 -8.15
CA VAL A 195 -8.52 -3.21 -9.51
C VAL A 195 -9.96 -3.41 -9.99
N GLU A 196 -10.55 -4.59 -9.75
CA GLU A 196 -11.96 -4.87 -10.07
C GLU A 196 -12.92 -3.97 -9.27
N ALA A 197 -12.69 -3.77 -7.98
CA ALA A 197 -13.49 -2.90 -7.14
C ALA A 197 -13.37 -1.42 -7.55
N VAL A 198 -12.14 -0.93 -7.75
CA VAL A 198 -11.87 0.45 -8.18
C VAL A 198 -12.50 0.72 -9.54
N SER A 199 -12.30 -0.15 -10.53
CA SER A 199 -12.90 0.01 -11.86
C SER A 199 -14.43 -0.02 -11.83
N ALA A 200 -15.04 -0.93 -11.06
CA ALA A 200 -16.49 -0.98 -10.91
C ALA A 200 -17.06 0.29 -10.28
N LYS A 201 -16.44 0.79 -9.20
CA LYS A 201 -16.88 1.99 -8.49
C LYS A 201 -16.66 3.26 -9.34
N ALA A 202 -15.52 3.38 -10.01
CA ALA A 202 -15.25 4.48 -10.93
C ALA A 202 -16.25 4.51 -12.11
N CYS A 203 -16.54 3.36 -12.72
CA CYS A 203 -17.58 3.28 -13.75
C CYS A 203 -18.98 3.64 -13.22
N SER A 204 -19.31 3.22 -11.99
CA SER A 204 -20.57 3.60 -11.34
C SER A 204 -20.67 5.10 -11.15
N GLU A 205 -19.64 5.75 -10.59
CA GLU A 205 -19.61 7.20 -10.37
C GLU A 205 -19.59 7.99 -11.68
N ALA A 206 -18.96 7.46 -12.74
CA ALA A 206 -19.00 8.09 -14.05
C ALA A 206 -20.40 8.07 -14.69
N ASN A 207 -21.18 7.01 -14.45
CA ASN A 207 -22.53 6.87 -14.99
C ASN A 207 -23.60 7.54 -14.11
N PHE A 208 -23.42 7.47 -12.79
CA PHE A 208 -24.33 7.98 -11.78
C PHE A 208 -23.54 8.74 -10.70
N PRO A 209 -23.07 9.96 -11.00
CA PRO A 209 -22.27 10.73 -10.05
C PRO A 209 -23.01 10.93 -8.73
N SER A 210 -22.41 10.50 -7.62
CA SER A 210 -22.98 10.64 -6.28
C SER A 210 -22.57 11.93 -5.57
N ARG A 211 -21.59 12.67 -6.12
CA ARG A 211 -21.00 13.88 -5.54
C ARG A 211 -20.82 14.98 -6.58
N SER A 212 -20.61 16.19 -6.09
CA SER A 212 -20.16 17.35 -6.88
C SER A 212 -18.72 17.69 -6.51
N PRO A 213 -17.81 17.95 -7.47
CA PRO A 213 -18.05 17.91 -8.92
C PRO A 213 -18.25 16.46 -9.43
N PRO A 214 -18.96 16.27 -10.56
CA PRO A 214 -19.35 14.93 -11.05
C PRO A 214 -18.15 14.05 -11.46
N ASN A 215 -17.00 14.65 -11.74
CA ASN A 215 -15.76 13.96 -12.08
C ASN A 215 -14.85 13.70 -10.86
N TRP A 216 -15.33 13.84 -9.62
CA TRP A 216 -14.51 13.64 -8.42
C TRP A 216 -13.74 12.30 -8.39
N TRP A 217 -14.31 11.26 -9.00
CA TRP A 217 -13.72 9.92 -9.07
C TRP A 217 -12.43 9.89 -9.89
N THR A 218 -12.23 10.81 -10.87
CA THR A 218 -10.99 10.85 -11.65
C THR A 218 -9.81 11.32 -10.80
N GLU A 219 -10.05 12.22 -9.83
CA GLU A 219 -9.03 12.69 -8.89
C GLU A 219 -8.56 11.59 -7.95
N GLU A 220 -9.46 10.67 -7.57
CA GLU A 220 -9.12 9.48 -6.79
C GLU A 220 -8.23 8.52 -7.59
N LEU A 221 -8.55 8.27 -8.86
CA LEU A 221 -7.71 7.43 -9.73
C LEU A 221 -6.35 8.06 -9.99
N ALA A 222 -6.28 9.40 -10.06
CA ALA A 222 -5.04 10.14 -10.21
C ALA A 222 -4.07 10.00 -9.01
N LEU A 223 -4.51 9.41 -7.90
CA LEU A 223 -3.65 9.09 -6.75
C LEU A 223 -2.84 7.80 -6.91
N LEU A 224 -3.15 6.98 -7.91
CA LEU A 224 -2.47 5.71 -8.19
C LEU A 224 -1.13 5.96 -8.91
N ASP A 225 -0.18 5.04 -8.75
CA ASP A 225 0.98 5.00 -9.64
C ASP A 225 0.57 4.56 -11.05
N ILE A 226 1.48 4.74 -12.01
CA ILE A 226 1.19 4.51 -13.43
C ILE A 226 0.81 3.05 -13.73
N ASP A 227 1.39 2.09 -13.02
CA ASP A 227 1.16 0.67 -13.24
C ASP A 227 -0.25 0.28 -12.76
N PHE A 228 -0.63 0.70 -11.56
CA PHE A 228 -1.99 0.47 -11.05
C PHE A 228 -3.04 1.27 -11.80
N PHE A 229 -2.74 2.51 -12.18
CA PHE A 229 -3.64 3.31 -13.00
C PHE A 229 -3.91 2.63 -14.34
N ALA A 230 -2.87 2.15 -15.04
CA ALA A 230 -3.03 1.41 -16.30
C ALA A 230 -3.91 0.17 -16.13
N ARG A 231 -3.66 -0.65 -15.09
CA ARG A 231 -4.49 -1.82 -14.78
C ARG A 231 -5.97 -1.46 -14.53
N VAL A 232 -6.23 -0.35 -13.82
CA VAL A 232 -7.60 0.15 -13.60
C VAL A 232 -8.25 0.60 -14.90
N ILE A 233 -7.54 1.34 -15.76
CA ILE A 233 -8.07 1.78 -17.05
C ILE A 233 -8.42 0.58 -17.93
N ASP A 234 -7.58 -0.46 -17.97
CA ASP A 234 -7.88 -1.66 -18.75
C ASP A 234 -9.07 -2.44 -18.17
N ALA A 235 -9.20 -2.53 -16.85
CA ALA A 235 -10.38 -3.10 -16.20
C ALA A 235 -11.66 -2.27 -16.46
N MET A 236 -11.57 -0.94 -16.55
CA MET A 236 -12.68 -0.08 -16.95
C MET A 236 -13.10 -0.32 -18.40
N LYS A 237 -12.13 -0.49 -19.33
CA LYS A 237 -12.42 -0.84 -20.74
C LYS A 237 -13.11 -2.20 -20.85
N GLN A 238 -12.66 -3.20 -20.09
CA GLN A 238 -13.29 -4.53 -20.05
C GLN A 238 -14.73 -4.47 -19.53
N ARG A 239 -15.06 -3.46 -18.71
CA ARG A 239 -16.43 -3.15 -18.25
C ARG A 239 -17.23 -2.27 -19.21
N SER A 240 -16.77 -2.11 -20.45
CA SER A 240 -17.42 -1.28 -21.49
C SER A 240 -17.58 0.19 -21.08
N ALA A 241 -16.64 0.74 -20.31
CA ALA A 241 -16.62 2.18 -20.03
C ALA A 241 -16.60 2.99 -21.34
N LYS A 242 -17.41 4.04 -21.41
CA LYS A 242 -17.48 4.92 -22.59
C LYS A 242 -16.11 5.55 -22.84
N ALA A 243 -15.76 5.77 -24.11
CA ALA A 243 -14.49 6.40 -24.49
C ALA A 243 -14.27 7.75 -23.78
N LEU A 244 -15.33 8.56 -23.64
CA LEU A 244 -15.28 9.84 -22.91
C LEU A 244 -14.99 9.67 -21.41
N THR A 245 -15.48 8.60 -20.79
CA THR A 245 -15.19 8.28 -19.38
C THR A 245 -13.70 7.96 -19.21
N VAL A 246 -13.15 7.11 -20.06
CA VAL A 246 -11.72 6.77 -20.04
C VAL A 246 -10.87 8.03 -20.31
N ALA A 247 -11.28 8.87 -21.26
CA ALA A 247 -10.59 10.13 -21.56
C ALA A 247 -10.56 11.08 -20.35
N ALA A 248 -11.68 11.22 -19.62
CA ALA A 248 -11.73 12.07 -18.43
C ALA A 248 -10.73 11.62 -17.33
N ALA A 249 -10.61 10.31 -17.12
CA ALA A 249 -9.62 9.75 -16.19
C ALA A 249 -8.18 10.04 -16.65
N LEU A 250 -7.89 9.83 -17.94
CA LEU A 250 -6.56 10.08 -18.52
C LEU A 250 -6.16 11.55 -18.45
N ILE A 251 -7.09 12.47 -18.76
CA ILE A 251 -6.84 13.92 -18.68
C ILE A 251 -6.48 14.30 -17.24
N THR A 252 -7.31 13.90 -16.26
CA THR A 252 -7.08 14.22 -14.85
C THR A 252 -5.76 13.66 -14.33
N TYR A 253 -5.47 12.39 -14.64
CA TYR A 253 -4.20 11.75 -14.26
C TYR A 253 -3.00 12.49 -14.85
N THR A 254 -3.06 12.83 -16.14
CA THR A 254 -1.96 13.49 -16.86
C THR A 254 -1.73 14.91 -16.31
N GLU A 255 -2.79 15.68 -16.10
CA GLU A 255 -2.68 17.02 -15.49
C GLU A 255 -2.03 16.96 -14.11
N ARG A 256 -2.40 15.98 -13.28
CA ARG A 256 -1.82 15.80 -11.95
C ARG A 256 -0.35 15.40 -12.02
N ALA A 257 -0.02 14.38 -12.82
CA ALA A 257 1.36 13.91 -12.99
C ALA A 257 2.28 15.01 -13.51
N LEU A 258 1.78 15.86 -14.42
CA LEU A 258 2.50 17.03 -14.91
C LEU A 258 2.72 18.07 -13.82
N ARG A 259 1.72 18.36 -12.98
CA ARG A 259 1.86 19.31 -11.85
C ARG A 259 2.92 18.84 -10.86
N ASP A 260 2.96 17.55 -10.56
CA ASP A 260 3.96 16.98 -9.65
C ASP A 260 5.37 17.04 -10.27
N LEU A 261 5.50 16.72 -11.57
CA LEU A 261 6.77 16.85 -12.31
C LEU A 261 7.32 18.29 -12.33
N VAL A 262 6.46 19.29 -12.54
CA VAL A 262 6.87 20.72 -12.55
C VAL A 262 7.29 21.19 -11.15
N ARG A 263 6.63 20.72 -10.09
CA ARG A 263 7.00 21.04 -8.70
C ARG A 263 8.40 20.49 -8.36
N ASP A 264 8.71 19.29 -8.82
CA ASP A 264 10.02 18.66 -8.57
C ASP A 264 11.17 19.42 -9.28
N HIS A 265 10.91 19.99 -10.47
CA HIS A 265 11.91 20.78 -11.21
C HIS A 265 12.11 22.19 -10.64
N THR A 266 11.07 22.79 -10.05
CA THR A 266 11.14 24.17 -9.52
C THR A 266 11.68 24.25 -8.09
N GLY A 267 11.72 23.13 -7.36
CA GLY A 267 12.17 23.06 -5.96
C GLY A 267 13.67 22.83 -5.71
N ASN A 268 14.47 22.45 -6.72
CA ASN A 268 15.82 21.91 -6.50
C ASN A 268 16.97 22.59 -7.30
N GLY A 269 16.78 23.83 -7.75
CA GLY A 269 17.69 24.51 -8.69
C GLY A 269 18.65 25.58 -8.14
N ILE A 270 18.96 25.64 -6.83
CA ILE A 270 19.92 26.64 -6.30
C ILE A 270 20.92 25.98 -5.33
N ARG A 271 22.11 25.66 -5.85
CA ARG A 271 23.46 25.87 -5.25
C ARG A 271 24.48 24.99 -5.96
N SER A 272 24.87 25.38 -7.18
CA SER A 272 26.22 25.10 -7.65
C SER A 272 27.18 25.95 -6.80
N SER A 273 27.76 25.36 -5.77
CA SER A 273 28.92 25.93 -5.07
C SER A 273 30.13 25.78 -5.97
N ASP A 274 30.49 26.87 -6.65
CA ASP A 274 31.77 27.05 -7.30
C ASP A 274 32.82 27.34 -6.22
N PRO A 275 33.94 26.59 -6.12
CA PRO A 275 35.02 26.95 -5.22
C PRO A 275 35.85 28.06 -5.86
N GLY A 276 35.59 29.29 -5.42
CA GLY A 276 36.40 30.46 -5.76
C GLY A 276 37.85 30.30 -5.30
N ASP A 277 38.73 30.21 -6.28
CA ASP A 277 40.18 30.36 -6.17
C ASP A 277 40.50 31.82 -5.77
N SER A 278 41.09 32.05 -4.61
CA SER A 278 41.79 33.30 -4.26
C SER A 278 42.65 33.14 -3.01
N ASP A 279 43.90 32.78 -3.29
CA ASP A 279 45.09 33.54 -2.92
C ASP A 279 45.38 33.86 -1.43
N SER A 280 46.46 33.22 -0.97
CA SER A 280 47.50 33.70 -0.06
C SER A 280 47.21 34.88 0.89
N ARG A 281 47.37 34.64 2.21
CA ARG A 281 48.38 35.32 3.05
C ARG A 281 48.30 34.98 4.54
N SER A 282 49.46 34.55 5.05
CA SER A 282 50.04 34.82 6.37
C SER A 282 49.27 34.45 7.65
N LYS A 283 49.66 33.31 8.26
CA LYS A 283 49.69 33.14 9.72
C LYS A 283 51.09 33.45 10.24
N GLN A 284 51.20 34.45 11.12
CA GLN A 284 52.35 34.65 11.98
C GLN A 284 51.91 35.37 13.28
N ARG A 285 51.34 34.61 14.21
CA ARG A 285 51.55 34.67 15.67
C ARG A 285 50.70 33.61 16.36
#